data_AF-A0A1B4VBN0-F1
#
_entry.id   AF-A0A1B4VBN0-F1
#
_cell.length_a   1.000
_cell.length_b   1.000
_cell.length_c   1.000
_cell.angle_alpha   90.00
_cell.angle_beta   90.00
_cell.angle_gamma   90.00
#
_symmetry.space_group_name_H-M   'P 1'
#
loop_
_entity.id
_entity.type
_entity.pdbx_description
1 polymer ?
#
loop_
_entity_poly.entity_id
_entity_poly.type
_entity_poly.pdbx_seq_one_letter_code
_entity_poly.pdbx_strand_id
1 'polypeptide(L)'
;MDNKTTLPEISADDFARRFSLRAENLMWLLGAGASASAGIPTASDMVWEFKQQLYISQRRVSPQSVADLSNSAIRAQLQAHIDSTKNFPPPGSPEEYAALFEATYPAEVDRRAYLDAKMAGAKPSYGHLALATLMRAQLTRLVWTTNFDPLMADGCAKVYDGTGALTCAALDAPDLAAQCITQGRWPVEVKLHGDFRSRRLKNTGDELRHQDERLRQILIDSCRRFGLVVVGYSGRDDSIMDALEEALKHSDAFQLGLFWLHRGEEPPLPRVQQLLLSAKAAGVEAGLVRVENFDEVMRDLIRLVKGIDTTVLDAFATERRRWSDAPRPNGSRGWPVVRLNALPVVRTPNVCRRVVCQIGGFGEARDAAQKAGVDVLIARTRAGVLAYGRDADVRKAFEPYGITEFDLHTIETKRLRYDSGERGLLRDALTRAIQRHRCLDVVRRRSTDLLAPTDPADSTWAPLKRLAGSLSGAVAGGSGLRWREGVGIRLDWADDRLWLLIEPRTVFDGITDANKAAAADFSRERTVKRYNRQLNDFVDFWAELLAGSDLRALEIGDGVDAVFSISGITAFSRRAGA
;
A
#
# COMPACT_ATOMS: atom_id res chain seq x y z
N MET A 1 27.76 -31.69 10.93
CA MET A 1 27.30 -30.43 11.54
C MET A 1 27.28 -29.40 10.42
N ASP A 2 26.13 -29.20 9.80
CA ASP A 2 25.97 -28.20 8.73
C ASP A 2 26.03 -26.81 9.34
N ASN A 3 27.18 -26.17 9.22
CA ASN A 3 27.36 -24.77 9.59
C ASN A 3 26.70 -23.91 8.49
N LYS A 4 25.35 -23.85 8.47
CA LYS A 4 24.62 -22.88 7.65
C LYS A 4 25.06 -21.50 8.09
N THR A 5 25.94 -20.87 7.33
CA THR A 5 26.40 -19.50 7.57
C THR A 5 25.18 -18.59 7.48
N THR A 6 24.66 -18.18 8.64
CA THR A 6 23.49 -17.32 8.72
C THR A 6 23.87 -15.93 8.21
N LEU A 7 23.09 -15.44 7.25
CA LEU A 7 23.17 -14.05 6.78
C LEU A 7 23.16 -13.10 7.97
N PRO A 8 24.02 -12.07 7.99
CA PRO A 8 23.93 -11.06 9.02
C PRO A 8 22.65 -10.26 8.84
N GLU A 9 21.76 -10.31 9.82
CA GLU A 9 20.52 -9.53 9.83
C GLU A 9 20.55 -8.46 10.93
N ILE A 10 19.99 -7.29 10.61
CA ILE A 10 19.83 -6.15 11.51
C ILE A 10 18.36 -5.76 11.50
N SER A 11 17.74 -5.61 12.67
CA SER A 11 16.34 -5.19 12.73
C SER A 11 16.19 -3.73 12.29
N ALA A 12 15.05 -3.39 11.69
CA ALA A 12 14.77 -2.04 11.20
C ALA A 12 14.95 -0.97 12.30
N ASP A 13 14.46 -1.23 13.51
CA ASP A 13 14.63 -0.33 14.65
C ASP A 13 16.10 -0.14 15.06
N ASP A 14 16.91 -1.19 14.95
CA ASP A 14 18.34 -1.11 15.26
C ASP A 14 19.10 -0.35 14.19
N PHE A 15 18.80 -0.60 12.92
CA PHE A 15 19.30 0.21 11.83
C PHE A 15 18.91 1.69 11.99
N ALA A 16 17.67 2.00 12.37
CA ALA A 16 17.21 3.38 12.54
C ALA A 16 17.99 4.13 13.64
N ARG A 17 18.34 3.45 14.74
CA ARG A 17 19.22 4.01 15.78
C ARG A 17 20.67 4.20 15.30
N ARG A 18 21.21 3.26 14.52
CA ARG A 18 22.56 3.39 13.94
C ARG A 18 22.60 4.55 12.93
N PHE A 19 21.56 4.66 12.10
CA PHE A 19 21.42 5.72 11.12
C PHE A 19 21.40 7.10 11.80
N SER A 20 20.61 7.30 12.85
CA SER A 20 20.52 8.61 13.52
C SER A 20 21.85 9.09 14.13
N LEU A 21 22.79 8.18 14.41
CA LEU A 21 24.15 8.49 14.89
C LEU A 21 25.17 8.71 13.76
N ARG A 22 24.94 8.15 12.57
CA ARG A 22 25.92 8.08 11.49
C ARG A 22 25.50 8.78 10.20
N ALA A 23 24.29 9.33 10.15
CA ALA A 23 23.62 9.81 8.93
C ALA A 23 24.53 10.64 8.02
N GLU A 24 25.22 11.65 8.56
CA GLU A 24 26.13 12.55 7.82
C GLU A 24 27.21 11.85 6.98
N ASN A 25 27.57 10.63 7.37
CA ASN A 25 28.64 9.85 6.77
C ASN A 25 28.13 8.54 6.14
N LEU A 26 26.81 8.43 5.95
CA LEU A 26 26.18 7.38 5.15
C LEU A 26 25.77 7.94 3.79
N MET A 27 26.14 7.24 2.72
CA MET A 27 25.64 7.47 1.38
C MET A 27 24.56 6.44 1.02
N TRP A 28 23.73 6.77 0.04
CA TRP A 28 22.63 5.90 -0.40
C TRP A 28 22.86 5.38 -1.80
N LEU A 29 22.46 4.14 -2.07
CA LEU A 29 22.30 3.59 -3.41
C LEU A 29 20.83 3.23 -3.62
N LEU A 30 20.17 3.95 -4.54
CA LEU A 30 18.77 3.76 -4.89
C LEU A 30 18.63 2.90 -6.13
N GLY A 31 17.75 1.91 -6.05
CA GLY A 31 17.28 1.14 -7.21
C GLY A 31 15.81 1.37 -7.54
N ALA A 32 15.33 0.66 -8.56
CA ALA A 32 13.97 0.85 -9.09
C ALA A 32 12.87 0.65 -8.03
N GLY A 33 13.14 -0.16 -7.00
CA GLY A 33 12.22 -0.35 -5.87
C GLY A 33 11.97 0.90 -5.02
N ALA A 34 12.86 1.90 -5.05
CA ALA A 34 12.65 3.19 -4.38
C ALA A 34 11.55 4.01 -5.09
N SER A 35 11.51 3.94 -6.42
CA SER A 35 10.52 4.63 -7.27
C SER A 35 9.17 3.91 -7.37
N ALA A 36 9.08 2.65 -6.91
CA ALA A 36 7.84 1.86 -6.93
C ALA A 36 6.70 2.55 -6.16
N SER A 37 6.98 3.15 -5.00
CA SER A 37 5.97 3.89 -4.20
C SER A 37 5.43 5.14 -4.90
N ALA A 38 6.21 5.71 -5.83
CA ALA A 38 5.83 6.83 -6.68
C ALA A 38 4.99 6.43 -7.91
N GLY A 39 4.75 5.12 -8.09
CA GLY A 39 3.94 4.57 -9.17
C GLY A 39 4.73 4.21 -10.43
N ILE A 40 6.06 4.27 -10.39
CA ILE A 40 6.92 3.80 -11.49
C ILE A 40 7.08 2.28 -11.34
N PRO A 41 6.73 1.47 -12.36
CA PRO A 41 6.88 0.02 -12.29
C PRO A 41 8.36 -0.37 -12.16
N THR A 42 8.63 -1.42 -11.38
CA THR A 42 9.99 -1.97 -11.26
C THR A 42 10.40 -2.74 -12.53
N ALA A 43 11.69 -3.03 -12.68
CA ALA A 43 12.17 -3.90 -13.78
C ALA A 43 11.44 -5.25 -13.80
N SER A 44 11.17 -5.83 -12.62
CA SER A 44 10.40 -7.07 -12.49
C SER A 44 8.94 -6.92 -12.94
N ASP A 45 8.30 -5.78 -12.64
CA ASP A 45 6.93 -5.50 -13.10
C ASP A 45 6.90 -5.35 -14.63
N MET A 46 7.88 -4.64 -15.18
CA MET A 46 8.03 -4.47 -16.63
C MET A 46 8.29 -5.80 -17.35
N VAL A 47 9.09 -6.71 -16.76
CA VAL A 47 9.28 -8.07 -17.30
C VAL A 47 7.93 -8.76 -17.49
N TRP A 48 7.02 -8.70 -16.52
CA TRP A 48 5.70 -9.29 -16.66
C TRP A 48 4.85 -8.61 -17.73
N GLU A 49 4.94 -7.28 -17.87
CA GLU A 49 4.30 -6.55 -18.97
C GLU A 49 4.84 -6.99 -20.34
N PHE A 50 6.17 -7.16 -20.49
CA PHE A 50 6.78 -7.64 -21.73
C PHE A 50 6.31 -9.06 -22.08
N LYS A 51 6.29 -9.97 -21.11
CA LYS A 51 5.75 -11.33 -21.29
C LYS A 51 4.29 -11.30 -21.75
N GLN A 52 3.49 -10.41 -21.18
CA GLN A 52 2.09 -10.20 -21.57
C GLN A 52 1.96 -9.69 -23.00
N GLN A 53 2.74 -8.67 -23.39
CA GLN A 53 2.70 -8.11 -24.75
C GLN A 53 3.16 -9.13 -25.80
N LEU A 54 4.22 -9.88 -25.51
CA LEU A 54 4.68 -10.99 -26.36
C LEU A 54 3.61 -12.08 -26.48
N TYR A 55 2.94 -12.44 -25.39
CA TYR A 55 1.85 -13.42 -25.41
C TYR A 55 0.67 -12.94 -26.27
N ILE A 56 0.19 -11.72 -26.05
CA ILE A 56 -0.93 -11.12 -26.77
C ILE A 56 -0.63 -11.07 -28.27
N SER A 57 0.54 -10.54 -28.64
CA SER A 57 0.93 -10.38 -30.04
C SER A 57 1.14 -11.71 -30.76
N GLN A 58 1.80 -12.68 -30.13
CA GLN A 58 2.14 -13.96 -30.75
C GLN A 58 0.97 -14.95 -30.77
N ARG A 59 0.14 -14.98 -29.72
CA ARG A 59 -1.04 -15.86 -29.64
C ARG A 59 -2.31 -15.24 -30.21
N ARG A 60 -2.28 -13.95 -30.57
CA ARG A 60 -3.43 -13.19 -31.11
C ARG A 60 -4.66 -13.26 -30.21
N VAL A 61 -4.45 -13.16 -28.90
CA VAL A 61 -5.51 -13.18 -27.89
C VAL A 61 -5.90 -11.76 -27.47
N SER A 62 -7.10 -11.59 -26.91
CA SER A 62 -7.54 -10.29 -26.40
C SER A 62 -6.68 -9.85 -25.19
N PRO A 63 -6.23 -8.58 -25.12
CA PRO A 63 -5.54 -8.06 -23.93
C PRO A 63 -6.32 -8.26 -22.62
N GLN A 64 -7.65 -8.33 -22.69
CA GLN A 64 -8.52 -8.52 -21.53
C GLN A 64 -8.39 -9.92 -20.90
N SER A 65 -8.01 -10.95 -21.66
CA SER A 65 -7.91 -12.33 -21.14
C SER A 65 -6.71 -12.53 -20.22
N VAL A 66 -5.70 -11.67 -20.32
CA VAL A 66 -4.47 -11.73 -19.52
C VAL A 66 -4.19 -10.43 -18.76
N ALA A 67 -5.18 -9.54 -18.63
CA ALA A 67 -4.99 -8.18 -18.10
C ALA A 67 -4.47 -8.16 -16.64
N ASP A 68 -4.83 -9.16 -15.84
CA ASP A 68 -4.45 -9.21 -14.42
C ASP A 68 -3.12 -9.93 -14.21
N LEU A 69 -2.02 -9.16 -14.24
CA LEU A 69 -0.67 -9.62 -13.91
C LEU A 69 -0.47 -9.95 -12.42
N SER A 70 -1.47 -9.77 -11.55
CA SER A 70 -1.39 -10.23 -10.15
C SER A 70 -1.87 -11.68 -9.97
N ASN A 71 -2.54 -12.24 -10.97
CA ASN A 71 -3.04 -13.61 -10.95
C ASN A 71 -1.92 -14.63 -11.26
N SER A 72 -1.68 -15.56 -10.33
CA SER A 72 -0.64 -16.60 -10.48
C SER A 72 -0.88 -17.55 -11.66
N ALA A 73 -2.14 -17.84 -12.00
CA ALA A 73 -2.47 -18.68 -13.15
C ALA A 73 -2.14 -17.97 -14.47
N ILE A 74 -2.43 -16.67 -14.57
CA ILE A 74 -2.06 -15.85 -15.72
C ILE A 74 -0.53 -15.76 -15.83
N ARG A 75 0.17 -15.50 -14.71
CA ARG A 75 1.64 -15.51 -14.69
C ARG A 75 2.22 -16.85 -15.15
N ALA A 76 1.68 -17.97 -14.68
CA ALA A 76 2.11 -19.29 -15.09
C ALA A 76 1.88 -19.54 -16.59
N GLN A 77 0.74 -19.10 -17.13
CA GLN A 77 0.42 -19.19 -18.56
C GLN A 77 1.36 -18.34 -19.42
N LEU A 78 1.62 -17.10 -19.01
CA LEU A 78 2.57 -16.21 -19.69
C LEU A 78 3.98 -16.81 -19.65
N GLN A 79 4.40 -17.34 -18.50
CA GLN A 79 5.71 -17.96 -18.34
C GLN A 79 5.86 -19.20 -19.23
N ALA A 80 4.89 -20.10 -19.23
CA ALA A 80 4.90 -21.30 -20.06
C ALA A 80 5.02 -20.97 -21.56
N HIS A 81 4.43 -19.86 -22.00
CA HIS A 81 4.58 -19.40 -23.38
C HIS A 81 6.00 -18.94 -23.69
N ILE A 82 6.62 -18.15 -22.81
CA ILE A 82 8.01 -17.72 -22.96
C ILE A 82 8.95 -18.92 -22.98
N ASP A 83 8.77 -19.85 -22.04
CA ASP A 83 9.56 -21.08 -21.95
C ASP A 83 9.41 -21.95 -23.23
N SER A 84 8.21 -21.98 -23.82
CA SER A 84 7.95 -22.73 -25.06
C SER A 84 8.68 -22.17 -26.28
N THR A 85 9.09 -20.91 -26.25
CA THR A 85 9.77 -20.23 -27.36
C THR A 85 11.26 -20.56 -27.42
N LYS A 86 11.86 -21.13 -26.35
CA LYS A 86 13.27 -21.56 -26.19
C LYS A 86 14.38 -20.54 -26.54
N ASN A 87 14.03 -19.31 -26.93
CA ASN A 87 14.96 -18.23 -27.27
C ASN A 87 15.15 -17.20 -26.15
N PHE A 88 14.47 -17.35 -25.02
CA PHE A 88 14.54 -16.41 -23.91
C PHE A 88 15.30 -16.97 -22.71
N PRO A 89 16.03 -16.13 -21.96
CA PRO A 89 16.67 -16.54 -20.71
C PRO A 89 15.67 -17.09 -19.69
N PRO A 90 16.10 -17.98 -18.77
CA PRO A 90 15.23 -18.53 -17.75
C PRO A 90 14.72 -17.45 -16.77
N PRO A 91 13.59 -17.69 -16.08
CA PRO A 91 13.06 -16.76 -15.09
C PRO A 91 14.11 -16.37 -14.04
N GLY A 92 14.28 -15.08 -13.83
CA GLY A 92 15.21 -14.54 -12.85
C GLY A 92 16.66 -14.47 -13.32
N SER A 93 16.98 -14.79 -14.58
CA SER A 93 18.31 -14.50 -15.14
C SER A 93 18.57 -12.98 -15.19
N PRO A 94 19.82 -12.53 -15.05
CA PRO A 94 20.19 -11.11 -15.22
C PRO A 94 19.81 -10.56 -16.61
N GLU A 95 19.90 -11.38 -17.65
CA GLU A 95 19.64 -11.03 -19.05
C GLU A 95 18.15 -11.03 -19.41
N GLU A 96 17.29 -11.59 -18.55
CA GLU A 96 15.84 -11.75 -18.82
C GLU A 96 15.17 -10.41 -19.18
N TYR A 97 15.46 -9.35 -18.44
CA TYR A 97 14.88 -8.02 -18.68
C TYR A 97 15.26 -7.49 -20.06
N ALA A 98 16.56 -7.48 -20.38
CA ALA A 98 17.06 -6.93 -21.64
C ALA A 98 16.53 -7.72 -22.84
N ALA A 99 16.58 -9.06 -22.78
CA ALA A 99 16.12 -9.93 -23.84
C ALA A 99 14.62 -9.78 -24.11
N LEU A 100 13.78 -9.70 -23.07
CA LEU A 100 12.34 -9.52 -23.23
C LEU A 100 11.99 -8.11 -23.70
N PHE A 101 12.73 -7.08 -23.24
CA PHE A 101 12.49 -5.71 -23.66
C PHE A 101 12.79 -5.52 -25.15
N GLU A 102 13.92 -6.06 -25.62
CA GLU A 102 14.31 -6.02 -27.04
C GLU A 102 13.38 -6.83 -27.94
N ALA A 103 12.92 -7.98 -27.47
CA ALA A 103 11.94 -8.76 -28.24
C ALA A 103 10.58 -8.09 -28.30
N THR A 104 10.17 -7.36 -27.25
CA THR A 104 8.90 -6.63 -27.24
C THR A 104 8.97 -5.37 -28.10
N TYR A 105 10.09 -4.64 -28.01
CA TYR A 105 10.32 -3.39 -28.75
C TYR A 105 11.72 -3.40 -29.38
N PRO A 106 11.85 -3.86 -30.64
CA PRO A 106 13.16 -3.97 -31.29
C PRO A 106 13.86 -2.62 -31.49
N ALA A 107 13.10 -1.57 -31.83
CA ALA A 107 13.65 -0.24 -32.05
C ALA A 107 13.96 0.45 -30.71
N GLU A 108 15.16 1.05 -30.59
CA GLU A 108 15.56 1.81 -29.40
C GLU A 108 14.64 3.01 -29.13
N VAL A 109 14.09 3.61 -30.19
CA VAL A 109 13.13 4.74 -30.09
C VAL A 109 11.84 4.33 -29.38
N ASP A 110 11.34 3.11 -29.62
CA ASP A 110 10.11 2.62 -28.99
C ASP A 110 10.35 2.27 -27.52
N ARG A 111 11.51 1.67 -27.23
CA ARG A 111 11.98 1.42 -25.86
C ARG A 111 12.03 2.72 -25.05
N ARG A 112 12.56 3.79 -25.66
CA ARG A 112 12.58 5.13 -25.07
C ARG A 112 11.17 5.63 -24.77
N ALA A 113 10.30 5.62 -25.77
CA ALA A 113 8.95 6.12 -25.65
C ALA A 113 8.15 5.37 -24.57
N TYR A 114 8.35 4.06 -24.46
CA TYR A 114 7.76 3.24 -23.41
C TYR A 114 8.22 3.69 -22.01
N LEU A 115 9.53 3.83 -21.79
CA LEU A 115 10.07 4.26 -20.49
C LEU A 115 9.63 5.69 -20.14
N ASP A 116 9.69 6.61 -21.10
CA ASP A 116 9.23 8.00 -20.92
C ASP A 116 7.73 8.03 -20.54
N ALA A 117 6.89 7.20 -21.16
CA ALA A 117 5.47 7.09 -20.82
C ALA A 117 5.24 6.53 -19.42
N LYS A 118 6.05 5.57 -18.95
CA LYS A 118 5.96 5.02 -17.58
C LYS A 118 6.42 6.01 -16.51
N MET A 119 7.33 6.91 -16.84
CA MET A 119 7.80 7.98 -15.94
C MET A 119 6.90 9.22 -15.98
N ALA A 120 6.09 9.39 -17.05
CA ALA A 120 5.25 10.55 -17.23
C ALA A 120 4.21 10.71 -16.10
N GLY A 121 4.22 11.87 -15.45
CA GLY A 121 3.27 12.20 -14.38
C GLY A 121 3.56 11.54 -13.02
N ALA A 122 4.65 10.77 -12.91
CA ALA A 122 5.13 10.29 -11.61
C ALA A 122 5.50 11.50 -10.72
N LYS A 123 5.20 11.40 -9.42
CA LYS A 123 5.51 12.44 -8.44
C LYS A 123 6.32 11.83 -7.30
N PRO A 124 7.25 12.58 -6.69
CA PRO A 124 8.03 12.10 -5.55
C PRO A 124 7.13 11.48 -4.48
N SER A 125 7.52 10.29 -4.01
CA SER A 125 6.86 9.62 -2.88
C SER A 125 7.33 10.20 -1.54
N TYR A 126 6.78 9.70 -0.42
CA TYR A 126 7.22 10.16 0.90
C TYR A 126 8.72 9.90 1.11
N GLY A 127 9.23 8.74 0.67
CA GLY A 127 10.64 8.40 0.80
C GLY A 127 11.57 9.37 0.06
N HIS A 128 11.19 9.83 -1.14
CA HIS A 128 11.95 10.83 -1.89
C HIS A 128 12.00 12.17 -1.17
N LEU A 129 10.85 12.63 -0.65
CA LEU A 129 10.79 13.87 0.12
C LEU A 129 11.58 13.75 1.42
N ALA A 130 11.51 12.61 2.10
CA ALA A 130 12.26 12.37 3.33
C ALA A 130 13.77 12.38 3.07
N LEU A 131 14.23 11.74 2.00
CA LEU A 131 15.65 11.75 1.64
C LEU A 131 16.09 13.17 1.24
N ALA A 132 15.28 13.92 0.50
CA ALA A 132 15.53 15.32 0.18
C ALA A 132 15.63 16.21 1.43
N THR A 133 14.78 15.99 2.44
CA THR A 133 14.86 16.67 3.75
C THR A 133 16.18 16.35 4.46
N LEU A 134 16.62 15.09 4.45
CA LEU A 134 17.91 14.69 5.02
C LEU A 134 19.09 15.32 4.25
N MET A 135 18.99 15.40 2.92
CA MET A 135 19.98 16.08 2.08
C MET A 135 20.04 17.58 2.39
N ARG A 136 18.89 18.25 2.60
CA ARG A 136 18.85 19.67 3.02
C ARG A 136 19.61 19.89 4.33
N ALA A 137 19.46 18.96 5.25
CA ALA A 137 20.09 18.97 6.55
C ALA A 137 21.54 18.47 6.55
N GLN A 138 22.11 18.15 5.38
CA GLN A 138 23.47 17.60 5.24
C GLN A 138 23.69 16.25 5.96
N LEU A 139 22.59 15.56 6.30
CA LEU A 139 22.55 14.23 6.89
C LEU A 139 22.54 13.12 5.84
N THR A 140 22.48 13.47 4.56
CA THR A 140 22.72 12.58 3.43
C THR A 140 23.41 13.41 2.36
N ARG A 141 24.72 13.21 2.23
CA ARG A 141 25.56 14.07 1.36
C ARG A 141 25.61 13.57 -0.07
N LEU A 142 25.53 12.24 -0.25
CA LEU A 142 25.73 11.57 -1.53
C LEU A 142 24.66 10.50 -1.75
N VAL A 143 24.01 10.56 -2.91
CA VAL A 143 23.05 9.56 -3.39
C VAL A 143 23.50 9.05 -4.74
N TRP A 144 23.69 7.75 -4.83
CA TRP A 144 23.87 7.01 -6.08
C TRP A 144 22.53 6.43 -6.50
N THR A 145 22.24 6.40 -7.79
CA THR A 145 21.01 5.79 -8.29
C THR A 145 21.22 5.09 -9.63
N THR A 146 20.51 3.98 -9.79
CA THR A 146 20.36 3.27 -11.07
C THR A 146 19.10 3.70 -11.82
N ASN A 147 18.28 4.55 -11.21
CA ASN A 147 17.02 4.99 -11.77
C ASN A 147 17.21 6.13 -12.76
N PHE A 148 16.48 6.06 -13.87
CA PHE A 148 16.47 7.13 -14.88
C PHE A 148 15.52 8.28 -14.49
N ASP A 149 14.56 8.03 -13.62
CA ASP A 149 13.52 8.99 -13.26
C ASP A 149 14.06 10.24 -12.52
N PRO A 150 13.36 11.38 -12.59
CA PRO A 150 13.78 12.62 -11.94
C PRO A 150 13.31 12.72 -10.47
N LEU A 151 12.76 11.67 -9.86
CA LEU A 151 12.00 11.80 -8.61
C LEU A 151 12.83 12.30 -7.43
N MET A 152 14.13 11.98 -7.40
CA MET A 152 15.03 12.49 -6.37
C MET A 152 15.25 14.01 -6.54
N ALA A 153 15.60 14.44 -7.75
CA ALA A 153 15.75 15.85 -8.08
C ALA A 153 14.45 16.65 -7.87
N ASP A 154 13.31 16.10 -8.27
CA ASP A 154 11.97 16.69 -8.04
C ASP A 154 11.65 16.78 -6.54
N GLY A 155 12.04 15.77 -5.76
CA GLY A 155 11.90 15.76 -4.31
C GLY A 155 12.72 16.87 -3.66
N CYS A 156 13.98 17.03 -4.06
CA CYS A 156 14.84 18.14 -3.65
C CYS A 156 14.25 19.49 -4.06
N ALA A 157 13.78 19.63 -5.30
CA ALA A 157 13.16 20.87 -5.76
C ALA A 157 11.96 21.30 -4.89
N LYS A 158 11.13 20.33 -4.49
CA LYS A 158 9.98 20.58 -3.61
C LYS A 158 10.39 20.93 -2.17
N VAL A 159 11.48 20.35 -1.66
CA VAL A 159 11.95 20.58 -0.29
C VAL A 159 12.82 21.83 -0.16
N TYR A 160 13.51 22.24 -1.23
CA TYR A 160 14.42 23.38 -1.26
C TYR A 160 13.75 24.66 -1.76
N ASP A 161 12.51 24.57 -2.23
CA ASP A 161 11.79 25.66 -2.91
C ASP A 161 12.56 26.17 -4.15
N GLY A 162 13.18 25.23 -4.89
CA GLY A 162 14.00 25.53 -6.07
C GLY A 162 14.94 24.40 -6.47
N THR A 163 15.43 24.41 -7.71
CA THR A 163 16.27 23.34 -8.28
C THR A 163 17.78 23.52 -8.09
N GLY A 164 18.22 24.66 -7.55
CA GLY A 164 19.63 25.09 -7.60
C GLY A 164 20.58 24.48 -6.57
N ALA A 165 20.07 23.78 -5.54
CA ALA A 165 20.91 23.32 -4.42
C ALA A 165 21.39 21.86 -4.55
N LEU A 166 20.82 21.06 -5.46
CA LEU A 166 21.27 19.69 -5.72
C LEU A 166 22.24 19.68 -6.92
N THR A 167 23.43 19.11 -6.75
CA THR A 167 24.26 18.78 -7.92
C THR A 167 23.84 17.40 -8.45
N CYS A 168 23.30 17.34 -9.66
CA CYS A 168 23.04 16.09 -10.35
C CYS A 168 24.16 15.84 -11.36
N ALA A 169 24.89 14.74 -11.19
CA ALA A 169 25.86 14.25 -12.17
C ALA A 169 25.37 12.94 -12.79
N ALA A 170 25.64 12.75 -14.07
CA ALA A 170 25.27 11.56 -14.82
C ALA A 170 26.48 11.08 -15.64
N LEU A 171 26.27 10.02 -16.43
CA LEU A 171 27.30 9.36 -17.23
C LEU A 171 28.02 10.30 -18.21
N ASP A 172 27.39 11.39 -18.63
CA ASP A 172 27.95 12.42 -19.50
C ASP A 172 28.87 13.42 -18.78
N ALA A 173 28.90 13.43 -17.44
CA ALA A 173 29.71 14.34 -16.64
C ALA A 173 30.35 13.69 -15.39
N PRO A 174 31.14 12.61 -15.53
CA PRO A 174 31.77 11.92 -14.39
C PRO A 174 32.73 12.81 -13.61
N ASP A 175 33.42 13.73 -14.29
CA ASP A 175 34.35 14.66 -13.65
C ASP A 175 33.64 15.69 -12.75
N LEU A 176 32.40 16.06 -13.07
CA LEU A 176 31.58 16.91 -12.20
C LEU A 176 31.29 16.19 -10.87
N ALA A 177 30.93 14.90 -10.93
CA ALA A 177 30.73 14.08 -9.75
C ALA A 177 32.00 14.01 -8.89
N ALA A 178 33.14 13.68 -9.52
CA ALA A 178 34.43 13.60 -8.83
C ALA A 178 34.83 14.93 -8.17
N GLN A 179 34.66 16.05 -8.89
CA GLN A 179 34.99 17.38 -8.37
C GLN A 179 34.13 17.75 -7.17
N CYS A 180 32.81 17.59 -7.25
CA CYS A 180 31.92 17.92 -6.13
C CYS A 180 32.17 17.04 -4.90
N ILE A 181 32.39 15.73 -5.10
CA ILE A 181 32.69 14.77 -4.03
C ILE A 181 34.03 15.07 -3.35
N THR A 182 35.06 15.44 -4.12
CA THR A 182 36.39 15.79 -3.58
C THR A 182 36.37 17.16 -2.88
N GLN A 183 35.67 18.14 -3.44
CA GLN A 183 35.58 19.49 -2.87
C GLN A 183 34.56 19.60 -1.72
N GLY A 184 33.79 18.54 -1.45
CA GLY A 184 32.76 18.55 -0.41
C GLY A 184 31.57 19.47 -0.73
N ARG A 185 31.23 19.63 -2.02
CA ARG A 185 30.08 20.41 -2.48
C ARG A 185 28.83 19.54 -2.42
N TRP A 186 28.14 19.57 -1.30
CA TRP A 186 26.96 18.74 -1.01
C TRP A 186 25.65 19.54 -1.09
N PRO A 187 24.52 18.87 -1.39
CA PRO A 187 24.37 17.45 -1.69
C PRO A 187 24.59 17.10 -3.17
N VAL A 188 24.96 15.84 -3.43
CA VAL A 188 25.21 15.30 -4.78
C VAL A 188 24.34 14.07 -5.05
N GLU A 189 23.69 14.04 -6.21
CA GLU A 189 23.07 12.86 -6.81
C GLU A 189 23.93 12.41 -8.01
N VAL A 190 24.29 11.13 -8.07
CA VAL A 190 25.04 10.54 -9.19
C VAL A 190 24.23 9.39 -9.83
N LYS A 191 23.93 9.53 -11.12
CA LYS A 191 23.18 8.53 -11.90
C LYS A 191 24.14 7.62 -12.66
N LEU A 192 24.19 6.33 -12.27
CA LEU A 192 25.15 5.36 -12.80
C LEU A 192 24.92 5.00 -14.27
N HIS A 193 23.66 4.93 -14.73
CA HIS A 193 23.34 4.58 -16.12
C HIS A 193 23.01 5.78 -17.02
N GLY A 194 23.23 7.01 -16.53
CA GLY A 194 22.90 8.26 -17.23
C GLY A 194 21.40 8.63 -17.18
N ASP A 195 21.03 9.77 -17.77
CA ASP A 195 19.64 10.11 -18.08
C ASP A 195 19.32 9.61 -19.50
N PHE A 196 18.34 8.74 -19.66
CA PHE A 196 17.92 8.22 -20.97
C PHE A 196 17.57 9.36 -21.95
N ARG A 197 17.20 10.54 -21.42
CA ARG A 197 16.91 11.73 -22.22
C ARG A 197 18.14 12.34 -22.91
N SER A 198 19.34 12.09 -22.38
CA SER A 198 20.60 12.74 -22.77
C SER A 198 21.40 12.04 -23.89
N ARG A 199 20.91 10.95 -24.50
CA ARG A 199 21.54 10.40 -25.73
C ARG A 199 21.22 11.26 -26.96
N ARG A 200 21.60 12.53 -26.92
CA ARG A 200 22.00 13.29 -28.11
C ARG A 200 23.49 13.54 -27.98
N LEU A 201 24.27 12.72 -28.63
CA LEU A 201 25.36 13.10 -29.54
C LEU A 201 26.11 11.82 -29.88
N LYS A 202 26.27 11.60 -31.18
CA LYS A 202 27.12 10.60 -31.81
C LYS A 202 28.37 10.34 -30.96
N ASN A 203 28.55 9.18 -30.34
CA ASN A 203 29.84 8.77 -29.80
C ASN A 203 29.95 7.24 -29.72
N THR A 204 31.04 6.74 -30.31
CA THR A 204 31.51 5.36 -30.40
C THR A 204 31.64 4.69 -29.04
N GLY A 205 31.40 3.37 -28.97
CA GLY A 205 31.28 2.61 -27.72
C GLY A 205 32.48 2.64 -26.76
N ASP A 206 33.64 3.14 -27.18
CA ASP A 206 34.82 3.29 -26.31
C ASP A 206 34.68 4.42 -25.29
N GLU A 207 34.20 5.60 -25.67
CA GLU A 207 34.12 6.75 -24.75
C GLU A 207 33.14 6.49 -23.61
N LEU A 208 31.99 5.90 -23.93
CA LEU A 208 30.98 5.49 -22.94
C LEU A 208 31.54 4.44 -21.96
N ARG A 209 32.36 3.49 -22.44
CA ARG A 209 33.03 2.51 -21.58
C ARG A 209 33.99 3.19 -20.60
N HIS A 210 34.80 4.13 -21.08
CA HIS A 210 35.74 4.86 -20.23
C HIS A 210 35.00 5.74 -19.19
N GLN A 211 33.90 6.40 -19.57
CA GLN A 211 33.08 7.19 -18.66
C GLN A 211 32.42 6.32 -17.58
N ASP A 212 31.93 5.15 -17.96
CA ASP A 212 31.34 4.17 -17.04
C ASP A 212 32.39 3.59 -16.07
N GLU A 213 33.57 3.19 -16.56
CA GLU A 213 34.71 2.78 -15.71
C GLU A 213 35.11 3.90 -14.73
N ARG A 214 35.12 5.15 -15.20
CA ARG A 214 35.43 6.30 -14.36
C ARG A 214 34.41 6.49 -13.24
N LEU A 215 33.11 6.38 -13.53
CA LEU A 215 32.05 6.44 -12.51
C LEU A 215 32.16 5.30 -11.50
N ARG A 216 32.44 4.08 -11.96
CA ARG A 216 32.66 2.92 -11.08
C ARG A 216 33.84 3.15 -10.14
N GLN A 217 34.93 3.75 -10.63
CA GLN A 217 36.05 4.13 -9.75
C GLN A 217 35.64 5.16 -8.69
N ILE A 218 34.86 6.18 -9.07
CA ILE A 218 34.35 7.18 -8.11
C ILE A 218 33.44 6.55 -7.06
N LEU A 219 32.63 5.56 -7.44
CA LEU A 219 31.81 4.78 -6.50
C LEU A 219 32.69 3.99 -5.51
N ILE A 220 33.71 3.27 -6.01
CA ILE A 220 34.69 2.55 -5.18
C ILE A 220 35.36 3.50 -4.18
N ASP A 221 35.85 4.65 -4.64
CA ASP A 221 36.50 5.65 -3.79
C ASP A 221 35.53 6.24 -2.76
N SER A 222 34.25 6.38 -3.12
CA SER A 222 33.19 6.82 -2.20
C SER A 222 32.90 5.78 -1.11
N CYS A 223 32.91 4.49 -1.45
CA CYS A 223 32.75 3.39 -0.48
C CYS A 223 33.87 3.36 0.56
N ARG A 224 35.06 3.89 0.25
CA ARG A 224 36.17 4.02 1.21
C ARG A 224 35.99 5.18 2.19
N ARG A 225 35.17 6.17 1.83
CA ARG A 225 34.91 7.38 2.63
C ARG A 225 33.62 7.33 3.44
N PHE A 226 32.62 6.61 2.96
CA PHE A 226 31.27 6.59 3.52
C PHE A 226 30.81 5.17 3.82
N GLY A 227 29.93 5.01 4.80
CA GLY A 227 29.10 3.79 4.88
C GLY A 227 28.02 3.83 3.79
N LEU A 228 27.49 2.67 3.41
CA LEU A 228 26.54 2.55 2.31
C LEU A 228 25.21 1.97 2.79
N VAL A 229 24.11 2.64 2.44
CA VAL A 229 22.74 2.15 2.58
C VAL A 229 22.17 1.87 1.19
N VAL A 230 21.86 0.61 0.91
CA VAL A 230 21.28 0.18 -0.37
C VAL A 230 19.78 -0.04 -0.19
N VAL A 231 18.94 0.58 -1.03
CA VAL A 231 17.48 0.39 -0.97
C VAL A 231 16.86 0.32 -2.36
N GLY A 232 15.94 -0.63 -2.54
CA GLY A 232 15.22 -0.80 -3.81
C GLY A 232 16.07 -1.32 -4.97
N TYR A 233 17.35 -1.65 -4.73
CA TYR A 233 18.24 -2.27 -5.70
C TYR A 233 18.31 -3.78 -5.48
N SER A 234 18.17 -4.57 -6.55
CA SER A 234 18.11 -6.03 -6.46
C SER A 234 19.48 -6.72 -6.47
N GLY A 235 20.55 -6.02 -6.85
CA GLY A 235 21.87 -6.63 -7.03
C GLY A 235 22.02 -7.43 -8.33
N ARG A 236 21.32 -7.02 -9.40
CA ARG A 236 21.33 -7.71 -10.71
C ARG A 236 22.34 -7.14 -11.70
N ASP A 237 22.75 -5.89 -11.52
CA ASP A 237 23.70 -5.25 -12.42
C ASP A 237 25.12 -5.67 -12.04
N ASP A 238 25.79 -6.38 -12.95
CA ASP A 238 27.12 -6.90 -12.73
C ASP A 238 28.14 -5.77 -12.52
N SER A 239 28.04 -4.68 -13.27
CA SER A 239 29.01 -3.57 -13.19
C SER A 239 29.01 -2.90 -11.81
N ILE A 240 27.83 -2.80 -11.19
CA ILE A 240 27.66 -2.22 -9.86
C ILE A 240 28.09 -3.22 -8.79
N MET A 241 27.69 -4.49 -8.92
CA MET A 241 28.09 -5.52 -7.96
C MET A 241 29.59 -5.75 -7.98
N ASP A 242 30.23 -5.75 -9.16
CA ASP A 242 31.69 -5.79 -9.33
C ASP A 242 32.35 -4.62 -8.59
N ALA A 243 31.81 -3.40 -8.72
CA ALA A 243 32.34 -2.21 -8.03
C ALA A 243 32.22 -2.30 -6.50
N LEU A 244 31.10 -2.83 -5.97
CA LEU A 244 30.92 -3.04 -4.54
C LEU A 244 31.84 -4.14 -3.99
N GLU A 245 32.03 -5.22 -4.76
CA GLU A 245 32.95 -6.32 -4.43
C GLU A 245 34.41 -5.88 -4.51
N GLU A 246 34.77 -5.05 -5.50
CA GLU A 246 36.10 -4.43 -5.61
C GLU A 246 36.37 -3.49 -4.44
N ALA A 247 35.39 -2.66 -4.06
CA ALA A 247 35.52 -1.81 -2.89
C ALA A 247 35.87 -2.61 -1.63
N LEU A 248 35.25 -3.77 -1.41
CA LEU A 248 35.56 -4.64 -0.26
C LEU A 248 36.98 -5.20 -0.23
N LYS A 249 37.73 -5.17 -1.34
CA LYS A 249 39.14 -5.57 -1.35
C LYS A 249 40.02 -4.54 -0.63
N HIS A 250 39.53 -3.31 -0.47
CA HIS A 250 40.21 -2.28 0.30
C HIS A 250 39.83 -2.38 1.78
N SER A 251 40.84 -2.39 2.66
CA SER A 251 40.66 -2.53 4.11
C SER A 251 39.91 -1.36 4.76
N ASP A 252 39.85 -0.21 4.08
CA ASP A 252 39.19 1.01 4.54
C ASP A 252 37.77 1.17 3.96
N ALA A 253 37.22 0.18 3.28
CA ALA A 253 35.88 0.25 2.71
C ALA A 253 34.77 0.11 3.77
N PHE A 254 33.69 0.85 3.56
CA PHE A 254 32.45 0.80 4.35
C PHE A 254 32.67 0.93 5.86
N GLN A 255 33.59 1.77 6.32
CA GLN A 255 33.96 1.88 7.74
C GLN A 255 32.76 2.15 8.68
N LEU A 256 31.70 2.74 8.15
CA LEU A 256 30.47 3.07 8.89
C LEU A 256 29.30 2.11 8.63
N GLY A 257 29.56 1.06 7.87
CA GLY A 257 28.69 -0.08 7.65
C GLY A 257 28.18 -0.21 6.21
N LEU A 258 27.72 -1.41 5.89
CA LEU A 258 27.04 -1.78 4.65
C LEU A 258 25.66 -2.33 4.99
N PHE A 259 24.62 -1.53 4.77
CA PHE A 259 23.25 -1.88 5.14
C PHE A 259 22.42 -2.11 3.89
N TRP A 260 21.90 -3.33 3.73
CA TRP A 260 21.08 -3.69 2.57
C TRP A 260 19.60 -3.77 2.97
N LEU A 261 18.81 -2.79 2.55
CA LEU A 261 17.38 -2.71 2.86
C LEU A 261 16.63 -3.56 1.85
N HIS A 262 16.08 -4.67 2.34
CA HIS A 262 15.47 -5.70 1.51
C HIS A 262 14.01 -5.91 1.84
N ARG A 263 13.18 -6.00 0.80
CA ARG A 263 11.73 -6.14 0.91
C ARG A 263 11.31 -7.60 0.88
N GLY A 264 10.43 -7.98 1.80
CA GLY A 264 9.84 -9.32 1.88
C GLY A 264 10.70 -10.32 2.65
N GLU A 265 10.17 -11.54 2.79
CA GLU A 265 10.75 -12.63 3.59
C GLU A 265 11.77 -13.46 2.80
N GLU A 266 11.65 -13.48 1.47
CA GLU A 266 12.57 -14.22 0.60
C GLU A 266 14.01 -13.69 0.73
N PRO A 267 15.03 -14.56 0.64
CA PRO A 267 16.42 -14.10 0.70
C PRO A 267 16.75 -13.22 -0.52
N PRO A 268 17.66 -12.24 -0.40
CA PRO A 268 18.15 -11.48 -1.55
C PRO A 268 18.93 -12.39 -2.51
N LEU A 269 19.30 -11.89 -3.69
CA LEU A 269 20.05 -12.68 -4.67
C LEU A 269 21.34 -13.27 -4.07
N PRO A 270 21.77 -14.48 -4.46
CA PRO A 270 22.96 -15.13 -3.90
C PRO A 270 24.22 -14.24 -3.91
N ARG A 271 24.39 -13.42 -4.95
CA ARG A 271 25.50 -12.46 -5.06
C ARG A 271 25.48 -11.41 -3.94
N VAL A 272 24.31 -10.87 -3.61
CA VAL A 272 24.12 -9.95 -2.48
C VAL A 272 24.39 -10.65 -1.15
N GLN A 273 23.95 -11.90 -1.01
CA GLN A 273 24.24 -12.68 0.20
C GLN A 273 25.75 -12.86 0.40
N GLN A 274 26.46 -13.20 -0.68
CA GLN A 274 27.91 -13.35 -0.66
C GLN A 274 28.61 -12.03 -0.33
N LEU A 275 28.16 -10.90 -0.91
CA LEU A 275 28.69 -9.57 -0.59
C LEU A 275 28.61 -9.26 0.91
N LEU A 276 27.44 -9.48 1.53
CA LEU A 276 27.25 -9.21 2.96
C LEU A 276 28.09 -10.12 3.85
N LEU A 277 28.24 -11.39 3.47
CA LEU A 277 29.10 -12.35 4.18
C LEU A 277 30.58 -11.97 4.06
N SER A 278 31.03 -11.62 2.85
CA SER A 278 32.40 -11.16 2.60
C SER A 278 32.71 -9.87 3.36
N ALA A 279 31.79 -8.91 3.40
CA ALA A 279 31.93 -7.68 4.16
C ALA A 279 32.10 -7.96 5.66
N LYS A 280 31.27 -8.84 6.22
CA LYS A 280 31.41 -9.25 7.63
C LYS A 280 32.72 -9.96 7.91
N ALA A 281 33.18 -10.82 6.99
CA ALA A 281 34.49 -11.48 7.11
C ALA A 281 35.66 -10.49 7.05
N ALA A 282 35.52 -9.39 6.30
CA ALA A 282 36.47 -8.29 6.24
C ALA A 282 36.40 -7.33 7.45
N GLY A 283 35.55 -7.62 8.44
CA GLY A 283 35.39 -6.78 9.64
C GLY A 283 34.47 -5.57 9.45
N VAL A 284 33.81 -5.44 8.31
CA VAL A 284 32.81 -4.40 8.06
C VAL A 284 31.52 -4.73 8.80
N GLU A 285 30.91 -3.72 9.41
CA GLU A 285 29.57 -3.83 9.96
C GLU A 285 28.53 -3.93 8.82
N ALA A 286 28.26 -5.16 8.37
CA ALA A 286 27.34 -5.42 7.28
C ALA A 286 26.09 -6.16 7.77
N GLY A 287 24.92 -5.83 7.18
CA GLY A 287 23.71 -6.59 7.46
C GLY A 287 22.53 -6.30 6.54
N LEU A 288 21.69 -7.32 6.40
CA LEU A 288 20.40 -7.26 5.74
C LEU A 288 19.37 -6.64 6.70
N VAL A 289 18.73 -5.56 6.27
CA VAL A 289 17.65 -4.88 7.01
C VAL A 289 16.34 -5.17 6.31
N ARG A 290 15.44 -5.92 6.96
CA ARG A 290 14.11 -6.21 6.40
C ARG A 290 13.22 -4.98 6.50
N VAL A 291 12.65 -4.56 5.38
CA VAL A 291 11.78 -3.38 5.28
C VAL A 291 10.52 -3.69 4.48
N GLU A 292 9.42 -2.98 4.77
CA GLU A 292 8.17 -3.13 4.00
C GLU A 292 8.26 -2.47 2.62
N ASN A 293 8.71 -1.21 2.60
CA ASN A 293 8.97 -0.43 1.40
C ASN A 293 9.82 0.80 1.73
N PHE A 294 10.25 1.53 0.70
CA PHE A 294 11.10 2.72 0.83
C PHE A 294 10.43 3.85 1.64
N ASP A 295 9.12 4.09 1.49
CA ASP A 295 8.46 5.18 2.18
C ASP A 295 8.38 4.94 3.70
N GLU A 296 8.09 3.70 4.11
CA GLU A 296 7.97 3.33 5.52
C GLU A 296 9.31 3.37 6.26
N VAL A 297 10.38 2.80 5.68
CA VAL A 297 11.70 2.86 6.30
C VAL A 297 12.16 4.31 6.46
N MET A 298 11.93 5.17 5.46
CA MET A 298 12.27 6.58 5.56
C MET A 298 11.49 7.30 6.65
N ARG A 299 10.22 6.93 6.90
CA ARG A 299 9.44 7.47 8.01
C ARG A 299 10.04 7.09 9.37
N ASP A 300 10.45 5.83 9.52
CA ASP A 300 11.10 5.37 10.75
C ASP A 300 12.44 6.07 11.00
N LEU A 301 13.23 6.32 9.95
CA LEU A 301 14.47 7.09 10.04
C LEU A 301 14.22 8.54 10.45
N ILE A 302 13.31 9.23 9.75
CA ILE A 302 12.97 10.65 10.01
C ILE A 302 12.52 10.84 11.46
N ARG A 303 11.74 9.90 12.02
CA ARG A 303 11.25 9.97 13.41
C ARG A 303 12.38 10.04 14.45
N LEU A 304 13.54 9.47 14.17
CA LEU A 304 14.67 9.41 15.12
C LEU A 304 15.71 10.51 14.88
N VAL A 305 15.66 11.20 13.74
CA VAL A 305 16.58 12.28 13.40
C VAL A 305 16.08 13.58 14.02
N LYS A 306 16.95 14.29 14.74
CA LYS A 306 16.64 15.57 15.39
C LYS A 306 17.16 16.74 14.56
N GLY A 307 16.54 17.91 14.70
CA GLY A 307 17.04 19.16 14.12
C GLY A 307 16.79 19.32 12.61
N ILE A 308 15.86 18.54 12.05
CA ILE A 308 15.44 18.66 10.64
C ILE A 308 14.08 19.34 10.53
N ASP A 309 13.89 20.10 9.46
CA ASP A 309 12.60 20.71 9.13
C ASP A 309 11.71 19.69 8.40
N THR A 310 10.66 19.23 9.09
CA THR A 310 9.70 18.24 8.57
C THR A 310 8.46 18.86 7.94
N THR A 311 8.37 20.20 7.82
CA THR A 311 7.15 20.91 7.37
C THR A 311 6.59 20.34 6.06
N VAL A 312 7.46 20.08 5.07
CA VAL A 312 7.06 19.51 3.77
C VAL A 312 6.55 18.07 3.90
N LEU A 313 7.14 17.28 4.81
CA LEU A 313 6.73 15.90 5.08
C LEU A 313 5.38 15.84 5.78
N ASP A 314 5.16 16.72 6.76
CA ASP A 314 3.92 16.79 7.54
C ASP A 314 2.74 17.26 6.67
N ALA A 315 2.97 18.24 5.79
CA ALA A 315 2.01 18.67 4.78
C ALA A 315 1.66 17.50 3.83
N PHE A 316 2.67 16.77 3.33
CA PHE A 316 2.46 15.64 2.43
C PHE A 316 1.72 14.47 3.09
N ALA A 317 2.02 14.16 4.36
CA ALA A 317 1.33 13.13 5.13
C ALA A 317 -0.16 13.47 5.37
N THR A 318 -0.49 14.77 5.47
CA THR A 318 -1.87 15.25 5.62
C THR A 318 -2.68 15.10 4.33
N GLU A 319 -2.05 15.28 3.17
CA GLU A 319 -2.68 15.16 1.84
C GLU A 319 -2.94 13.70 1.41
N ARG A 320 -2.08 12.76 1.81
CA ARG A 320 -2.16 11.34 1.39
C ARG A 320 -2.12 10.39 2.58
N ARG A 321 -3.28 10.06 3.15
CA ARG A 321 -3.43 8.91 4.05
C ARG A 321 -3.45 7.60 3.25
N ARG A 322 -2.28 7.08 2.89
CA ARG A 322 -2.14 5.67 2.49
C ARG A 322 -1.90 4.82 3.75
N TRP A 323 -2.78 3.86 3.99
CA TRP A 323 -2.63 2.87 5.04
C TRP A 323 -1.84 1.69 4.46
N SER A 324 -0.62 1.45 4.95
CA SER A 324 0.10 0.20 4.73
C SER A 324 -0.20 -0.77 5.87
N ASP A 325 0.01 -2.05 5.63
CA ASP A 325 -0.03 -3.05 6.70
C ASP A 325 1.01 -2.69 7.77
N ALA A 326 0.65 -2.87 9.04
CA ALA A 326 1.59 -2.63 10.14
C ALA A 326 2.76 -3.63 10.04
N PRO A 327 4.02 -3.19 10.19
CA PRO A 327 5.16 -4.10 10.16
C PRO A 327 5.01 -5.17 11.23
N ARG A 328 5.46 -6.39 10.92
CA ARG A 328 5.44 -7.49 11.89
C ARG A 328 6.38 -7.16 13.06
N PRO A 329 5.88 -7.14 14.31
CA PRO A 329 6.75 -6.92 15.46
C PRO A 329 7.70 -8.10 15.66
N ASN A 330 9.01 -7.83 15.74
CA ASN A 330 10.04 -8.84 16.01
C ASN A 330 10.53 -8.73 17.48
N GLY A 331 10.48 -9.81 18.25
CA GLY A 331 11.01 -9.85 19.62
C GLY A 331 10.59 -11.07 20.45
N SER A 332 11.46 -11.54 21.34
CA SER A 332 11.24 -12.70 22.25
C SER A 332 10.51 -12.35 23.55
N ARG A 333 10.30 -11.06 23.83
CA ARG A 333 9.46 -10.61 24.94
C ARG A 333 8.02 -10.57 24.44
N GLY A 334 7.26 -11.61 24.79
CA GLY A 334 5.84 -11.74 24.45
C GLY A 334 5.10 -10.41 24.60
N TRP A 335 4.77 -9.80 23.46
CA TRP A 335 4.06 -8.54 23.39
C TRP A 335 2.66 -8.72 23.99
N PRO A 336 2.07 -7.72 24.67
CA PRO A 336 0.66 -7.79 25.03
C PRO A 336 -0.16 -7.93 23.75
N VAL A 337 -0.88 -9.06 23.61
CA VAL A 337 -1.78 -9.30 22.48
C VAL A 337 -2.78 -8.14 22.45
N VAL A 338 -2.65 -7.25 21.45
CA VAL A 338 -3.53 -6.11 21.28
C VAL A 338 -4.84 -6.63 20.72
N ARG A 339 -5.91 -6.43 21.50
CA ARG A 339 -7.27 -6.68 21.04
C ARG A 339 -7.67 -5.58 20.06
N LEU A 340 -8.16 -5.98 18.90
CA LEU A 340 -8.70 -5.08 17.89
C LEU A 340 -10.23 -5.06 17.99
N ASN A 341 -10.85 -4.04 17.41
CA ASN A 341 -12.30 -3.86 17.36
C ASN A 341 -12.91 -4.39 16.05
N ALA A 342 -12.33 -5.45 15.49
CA ALA A 342 -12.71 -6.01 14.19
C ALA A 342 -13.26 -7.43 14.36
N LEU A 343 -14.47 -7.68 13.87
CA LEU A 343 -15.12 -8.99 13.87
C LEU A 343 -14.95 -9.65 12.50
N PRO A 344 -14.42 -10.88 12.41
CA PRO A 344 -14.27 -11.54 11.13
C PRO A 344 -15.64 -11.91 10.56
N VAL A 345 -15.86 -11.56 9.29
CA VAL A 345 -17.01 -12.02 8.53
C VAL A 345 -16.68 -13.42 7.99
N VAL A 346 -17.12 -14.44 8.72
CA VAL A 346 -16.80 -15.86 8.48
C VAL A 346 -17.43 -16.36 7.19
N ARG A 347 -18.66 -15.92 6.91
CA ARG A 347 -19.38 -16.23 5.67
C ARG A 347 -19.78 -14.92 5.01
N THR A 348 -19.37 -14.76 3.75
CA THR A 348 -19.74 -13.63 2.89
C THR A 348 -20.60 -14.14 1.73
N PRO A 349 -21.61 -13.37 1.28
CA PRO A 349 -22.33 -13.66 0.06
C PRO A 349 -21.37 -13.65 -1.13
N ASN A 350 -21.45 -14.68 -1.98
CA ASN A 350 -20.58 -14.85 -3.14
C ASN A 350 -21.32 -14.67 -4.47
N VAL A 351 -22.63 -14.38 -4.44
CA VAL A 351 -23.44 -14.19 -5.65
C VAL A 351 -24.48 -13.10 -5.40
N CYS A 352 -24.72 -12.24 -6.40
CA CYS A 352 -25.84 -11.31 -6.44
C CYS A 352 -26.52 -11.32 -7.82
N ARG A 353 -27.64 -10.62 -7.98
CA ARG A 353 -28.25 -10.40 -9.30
C ARG A 353 -27.48 -9.37 -10.08
N ARG A 354 -27.26 -9.62 -11.37
CA ARG A 354 -26.80 -8.63 -12.35
C ARG A 354 -27.93 -8.33 -13.32
N VAL A 355 -28.20 -7.05 -13.46
CA VAL A 355 -29.20 -6.50 -14.37
C VAL A 355 -28.48 -5.53 -15.30
N VAL A 356 -28.42 -5.82 -16.59
CA VAL A 356 -27.89 -4.88 -17.59
C VAL A 356 -29.03 -4.05 -18.12
N CYS A 357 -28.96 -2.72 -17.95
CA CYS A 357 -29.99 -1.78 -18.36
C CYS A 357 -29.41 -0.36 -18.51
N GLN A 358 -30.14 0.51 -19.21
CA GLN A 358 -29.73 1.90 -19.47
C GLN A 358 -30.14 2.85 -18.35
N ILE A 359 -29.79 2.52 -17.10
CA ILE A 359 -30.02 3.41 -15.97
C ILE A 359 -28.83 4.36 -15.74
N GLY A 360 -29.07 5.59 -15.28
CA GLY A 360 -28.02 6.58 -15.07
C GLY A 360 -27.20 6.35 -13.80
N GLY A 361 -27.01 7.39 -12.99
CA GLY A 361 -26.16 7.34 -11.80
C GLY A 361 -26.70 6.46 -10.65
N PHE A 362 -25.90 6.30 -9.59
CA PHE A 362 -26.34 5.60 -8.37
C PHE A 362 -27.61 6.21 -7.75
N GLY A 363 -27.73 7.55 -7.75
CA GLY A 363 -28.92 8.26 -7.28
C GLY A 363 -30.17 7.86 -8.06
N GLU A 364 -30.10 7.85 -9.39
CA GLU A 364 -31.21 7.45 -10.25
C GLU A 364 -31.61 5.99 -10.06
N ALA A 365 -30.64 5.09 -9.91
CA ALA A 365 -30.92 3.68 -9.63
C ALA A 365 -31.66 3.48 -8.31
N ARG A 366 -31.29 4.25 -7.27
CA ARG A 366 -31.99 4.23 -5.97
C ARG A 366 -33.39 4.82 -6.10
N ASP A 367 -33.52 5.94 -6.79
CA ASP A 367 -34.81 6.62 -6.99
C ASP A 367 -35.76 5.74 -7.83
N ALA A 368 -35.24 4.94 -8.77
CA ALA A 368 -36.00 3.94 -9.51
C ALA A 368 -36.59 2.85 -8.61
N ALA A 369 -35.76 2.24 -7.75
CA ALA A 369 -36.22 1.26 -6.76
C ALA A 369 -37.27 1.85 -5.80
N GLN A 370 -37.06 3.09 -5.35
CA GLN A 370 -37.99 3.79 -4.47
C GLN A 370 -39.34 4.08 -5.18
N LYS A 371 -39.31 4.56 -6.43
CA LYS A 371 -40.52 4.81 -7.23
C LYS A 371 -41.30 3.52 -7.51
N ALA A 372 -40.62 2.41 -7.70
CA ALA A 372 -41.24 1.10 -7.88
C ALA A 372 -41.85 0.52 -6.59
N GLY A 373 -41.48 1.09 -5.43
CA GLY A 373 -41.97 0.67 -4.11
C GLY A 373 -41.54 -0.74 -3.72
N VAL A 374 -40.31 -1.13 -4.07
CA VAL A 374 -39.78 -2.48 -3.85
C VAL A 374 -38.67 -2.51 -2.79
N ASP A 375 -38.54 -3.61 -2.04
CA ASP A 375 -37.46 -3.80 -1.06
C ASP A 375 -36.27 -4.52 -1.71
N VAL A 376 -35.39 -3.74 -2.33
CA VAL A 376 -34.17 -4.23 -3.00
C VAL A 376 -32.95 -3.44 -2.54
N LEU A 377 -31.81 -4.12 -2.46
CA LEU A 377 -30.51 -3.51 -2.21
C LEU A 377 -29.72 -3.49 -3.52
N ILE A 378 -29.12 -2.36 -3.85
CA ILE A 378 -28.53 -2.17 -5.17
C ILE A 378 -27.17 -1.47 -5.14
N ALA A 379 -26.34 -1.78 -6.12
CA ALA A 379 -25.13 -1.04 -6.44
C ALA A 379 -25.01 -0.81 -7.94
N ARG A 380 -24.57 0.38 -8.33
CA ARG A 380 -24.37 0.73 -9.74
C ARG A 380 -23.05 0.14 -10.25
N THR A 381 -23.09 -0.47 -11.42
CA THR A 381 -21.91 -0.85 -12.22
C THR A 381 -21.89 -0.07 -13.52
N ARG A 382 -20.92 -0.30 -14.42
CA ARG A 382 -20.93 0.34 -15.74
C ARG A 382 -22.05 -0.20 -16.64
N ALA A 383 -22.28 -1.52 -16.62
CA ALA A 383 -23.24 -2.20 -17.49
C ALA A 383 -24.68 -2.10 -16.98
N GLY A 384 -24.90 -1.95 -15.68
CA GLY A 384 -26.22 -1.88 -15.10
C GLY A 384 -26.19 -1.85 -13.58
N VAL A 385 -26.94 -2.72 -12.93
CA VAL A 385 -27.10 -2.77 -11.47
C VAL A 385 -26.76 -4.16 -10.95
N LEU A 386 -26.07 -4.21 -9.81
CA LEU A 386 -25.99 -5.40 -8.98
C LEU A 386 -27.05 -5.29 -7.88
N ALA A 387 -27.78 -6.36 -7.61
CA ALA A 387 -28.90 -6.33 -6.68
C ALA A 387 -29.00 -7.55 -5.76
N TYR A 388 -29.51 -7.33 -4.56
CA TYR A 388 -30.18 -8.34 -3.74
C TYR A 388 -31.65 -7.98 -3.66
N GLY A 389 -32.54 -8.96 -3.76
CA GLY A 389 -33.97 -8.74 -3.91
C GLY A 389 -34.68 -9.92 -4.53
N ARG A 390 -36.01 -9.92 -4.45
CA ARG A 390 -36.85 -10.85 -5.21
C ARG A 390 -36.67 -10.55 -6.69
N ASP A 391 -36.61 -11.58 -7.52
CA ASP A 391 -36.36 -11.38 -8.95
C ASP A 391 -37.48 -10.53 -9.60
N ALA A 392 -38.73 -10.71 -9.15
CA ALA A 392 -39.87 -9.90 -9.59
C ALA A 392 -39.71 -8.41 -9.23
N ASP A 393 -39.23 -8.12 -8.03
CA ASP A 393 -39.05 -6.75 -7.54
C ASP A 393 -37.90 -6.04 -8.25
N VAL A 394 -36.78 -6.75 -8.45
CA VAL A 394 -35.64 -6.23 -9.20
C VAL A 394 -36.04 -5.95 -10.65
N ARG A 395 -36.82 -6.84 -11.29
CA ARG A 395 -37.36 -6.60 -12.64
C ARG A 395 -38.28 -5.39 -12.67
N LYS A 396 -39.25 -5.32 -11.76
CA LYS A 396 -40.19 -4.19 -11.66
C LYS A 396 -39.48 -2.84 -11.54
N ALA A 397 -38.37 -2.78 -10.79
CA ALA A 397 -37.60 -1.55 -10.62
C ALA A 397 -36.84 -1.12 -11.89
N PHE A 398 -36.32 -2.06 -12.68
CA PHE A 398 -35.36 -1.78 -13.75
C PHE A 398 -35.87 -2.03 -15.18
N GLU A 399 -37.02 -2.69 -15.35
CA GLU A 399 -37.67 -2.92 -16.64
C GLU A 399 -37.94 -1.63 -17.44
N PRO A 400 -38.37 -0.50 -16.82
CA PRO A 400 -38.53 0.78 -17.53
C PRO A 400 -37.24 1.33 -18.16
N TYR A 401 -36.07 0.81 -17.78
CA TYR A 401 -34.75 1.22 -18.27
C TYR A 401 -34.18 0.24 -19.29
N GLY A 402 -35.00 -0.67 -19.81
CA GLY A 402 -34.63 -1.60 -20.88
C GLY A 402 -33.62 -2.66 -20.42
N ILE A 403 -34.10 -3.67 -19.69
CA ILE A 403 -33.25 -4.81 -19.26
C ILE A 403 -32.86 -5.63 -20.49
N THR A 404 -31.56 -5.75 -20.75
CA THR A 404 -31.02 -6.59 -21.83
C THR A 404 -30.49 -7.94 -21.32
N GLU A 405 -29.99 -7.98 -20.07
CA GLU A 405 -29.50 -9.20 -19.44
C GLU A 405 -29.93 -9.25 -17.97
N PHE A 406 -30.25 -10.45 -17.48
CA PHE A 406 -30.67 -10.71 -16.11
C PHE A 406 -30.09 -12.05 -15.64
N ASP A 407 -28.88 -12.05 -15.08
CA ASP A 407 -28.16 -13.26 -14.66
C ASP A 407 -27.49 -13.12 -13.27
N LEU A 408 -26.83 -14.18 -12.81
CA LEU A 408 -26.09 -14.18 -11.55
C LEU A 408 -24.71 -13.57 -11.78
N HIS A 409 -24.28 -12.73 -10.84
CA HIS A 409 -22.92 -12.23 -10.78
C HIS A 409 -22.20 -12.79 -9.56
N THR A 410 -21.07 -13.44 -9.81
CA THR A 410 -20.21 -13.98 -8.76
C THR A 410 -19.37 -12.86 -8.16
N ILE A 411 -19.44 -12.72 -6.84
CA ILE A 411 -18.62 -11.81 -6.05
C ILE A 411 -17.35 -12.55 -5.63
N GLU A 412 -16.22 -12.18 -6.21
CA GLU A 412 -14.92 -12.74 -5.84
C GLU A 412 -14.34 -12.02 -4.63
N THR A 413 -14.02 -12.78 -3.58
CA THR A 413 -13.52 -12.26 -2.30
C THR A 413 -12.34 -11.31 -2.48
N LYS A 414 -11.39 -11.61 -3.37
CA LYS A 414 -10.21 -10.76 -3.62
C LYS A 414 -10.53 -9.36 -4.15
N ARG A 415 -11.65 -9.18 -4.86
CA ARG A 415 -12.08 -7.86 -5.40
C ARG A 415 -12.58 -6.93 -4.30
N LEU A 416 -12.98 -7.50 -3.15
CA LEU A 416 -13.46 -6.77 -1.97
C LEU A 416 -12.32 -6.05 -1.23
N ARG A 417 -11.06 -6.22 -1.65
CA ARG A 417 -9.93 -5.40 -1.18
C ARG A 417 -10.12 -3.91 -1.48
N TYR A 418 -10.74 -3.59 -2.61
CA TYR A 418 -10.95 -2.20 -3.03
C TYR A 418 -12.35 -1.70 -2.67
N ASP A 419 -12.50 -0.39 -2.53
CA ASP A 419 -13.81 0.24 -2.30
C ASP A 419 -14.64 0.26 -3.59
N SER A 420 -15.23 -0.88 -3.92
CA SER A 420 -16.00 -1.10 -5.14
C SER A 420 -17.51 -1.06 -4.89
N GLY A 421 -18.30 -1.01 -5.97
CA GLY A 421 -19.76 -1.18 -5.90
C GLY A 421 -20.18 -2.50 -5.26
N GLU A 422 -19.41 -3.58 -5.44
CA GLU A 422 -19.65 -4.88 -4.80
C GLU A 422 -19.49 -4.77 -3.28
N ARG A 423 -18.40 -4.15 -2.81
CA ARG A 423 -18.18 -3.95 -1.37
C ARG A 423 -19.20 -3.00 -0.75
N GLY A 424 -19.59 -1.97 -1.48
CA GLY A 424 -20.70 -1.08 -1.11
C GLY A 424 -22.01 -1.83 -0.95
N LEU A 425 -22.37 -2.69 -1.92
CA LEU A 425 -23.57 -3.54 -1.85
C LEU A 425 -23.53 -4.48 -0.64
N LEU A 426 -22.39 -5.14 -0.40
CA LEU A 426 -22.22 -6.02 0.76
C LEU A 426 -22.30 -5.27 2.09
N ARG A 427 -21.72 -4.07 2.18
CA ARG A 427 -21.87 -3.20 3.36
C ARG A 427 -23.33 -2.85 3.62
N ASP A 428 -24.06 -2.50 2.56
CA ASP A 428 -25.46 -2.12 2.69
C ASP A 428 -26.34 -3.29 3.11
N ALA A 429 -26.06 -4.47 2.55
CA ALA A 429 -26.73 -5.72 2.90
C ALA A 429 -26.41 -6.19 4.32
N LEU A 430 -25.15 -6.13 4.74
CA LEU A 430 -24.74 -6.49 6.09
C LEU A 430 -25.42 -5.60 7.13
N THR A 431 -25.43 -4.28 6.88
CA THR A 431 -26.10 -3.32 7.77
C THR A 431 -27.60 -3.57 7.83
N ARG A 432 -28.26 -3.88 6.70
CA ARG A 432 -29.68 -4.24 6.66
C ARG A 432 -29.97 -5.54 7.40
N ALA A 433 -29.09 -6.54 7.28
CA ALA A 433 -29.20 -7.80 8.02
C ALA A 433 -29.12 -7.54 9.54
N ILE A 434 -28.11 -6.79 10.00
CA ILE A 434 -27.98 -6.41 11.42
C ILE A 434 -29.22 -5.66 11.89
N GLN A 435 -29.68 -4.65 11.14
CA GLN A 435 -30.85 -3.84 11.49
C GLN A 435 -32.08 -4.71 11.74
N ARG A 436 -32.39 -5.63 10.82
CA ARG A 436 -33.55 -6.51 10.92
C ARG A 436 -33.45 -7.47 12.10
N HIS A 437 -32.26 -8.02 12.33
CA HIS A 437 -32.04 -9.10 13.29
C HIS A 437 -31.78 -8.61 14.72
N ARG A 438 -31.51 -7.31 14.95
CA ARG A 438 -31.00 -6.78 16.23
C ARG A 438 -31.72 -5.56 16.79
N CYS A 439 -32.88 -5.17 16.26
CA CYS A 439 -33.70 -4.04 16.76
C CYS A 439 -32.91 -2.73 16.91
N LEU A 440 -32.12 -2.40 15.88
CA LEU A 440 -31.31 -1.19 15.82
C LEU A 440 -31.86 -0.24 14.75
N ASP A 441 -31.84 1.05 15.03
CA ASP A 441 -31.99 2.09 14.02
C ASP A 441 -30.65 2.36 13.34
N VAL A 442 -30.67 2.68 12.05
CA VAL A 442 -29.47 2.91 11.24
C VAL A 442 -29.46 4.34 10.72
N VAL A 443 -28.37 5.07 10.97
CA VAL A 443 -28.04 6.33 10.32
C VAL A 443 -26.90 6.09 9.34
N ARG A 444 -27.22 6.09 8.05
CA ARG A 444 -26.25 5.84 6.98
C ARG A 444 -25.27 7.01 6.84
N ARG A 445 -23.97 6.72 6.73
CA ARG A 445 -22.95 7.70 6.33
C ARG A 445 -22.09 7.12 5.22
N ARG A 446 -21.26 7.98 4.60
CA ARG A 446 -20.44 7.58 3.45
C ARG A 446 -19.48 6.41 3.74
N SER A 447 -18.91 6.36 4.94
CA SER A 447 -17.85 5.40 5.31
C SER A 447 -18.14 4.54 6.55
N THR A 448 -19.09 4.95 7.39
CA THR A 448 -19.37 4.32 8.69
C THR A 448 -20.85 4.46 9.00
N ASP A 449 -21.56 3.35 9.07
CA ASP A 449 -22.97 3.38 9.43
C ASP A 449 -23.10 3.42 10.95
N LEU A 450 -24.00 4.26 11.47
CA LEU A 450 -24.22 4.40 12.90
C LEU A 450 -25.47 3.64 13.28
N LEU A 451 -25.37 2.81 14.32
CA LEU A 451 -26.47 2.00 14.82
C LEU A 451 -26.74 2.36 16.27
N ALA A 452 -28.01 2.47 16.62
CA ALA A 452 -28.45 2.72 17.98
C ALA A 452 -29.72 1.93 18.29
N PRO A 453 -29.99 1.56 19.55
CA PRO A 453 -31.25 0.95 19.95
C PRO A 453 -32.46 1.71 19.42
N THR A 454 -33.38 1.00 18.78
CA THR A 454 -34.67 1.56 18.34
C THR A 454 -35.49 2.02 19.54
N ASP A 455 -35.59 1.16 20.58
CA ASP A 455 -36.14 1.52 21.88
C ASP A 455 -35.10 1.31 22.99
N PRO A 456 -34.38 2.38 23.40
CA PRO A 456 -33.40 2.30 24.49
C PRO A 456 -33.99 1.96 25.87
N ALA A 457 -35.32 1.96 26.04
CA ALA A 457 -35.97 1.59 27.29
C ALA A 457 -36.25 0.08 27.40
N ASP A 458 -36.19 -0.66 26.29
CA ASP A 458 -36.43 -2.10 26.27
C ASP A 458 -35.43 -2.87 27.16
N SER A 459 -35.92 -3.92 27.82
CA SER A 459 -35.14 -4.73 28.76
C SER A 459 -33.98 -5.48 28.10
N THR A 460 -34.05 -5.72 26.79
CA THR A 460 -32.99 -6.29 25.96
C THR A 460 -31.69 -5.48 26.07
N TRP A 461 -31.78 -4.17 26.30
CA TRP A 461 -30.63 -3.26 26.43
C TRP A 461 -30.09 -3.14 27.86
N ALA A 462 -30.64 -3.87 28.83
CA ALA A 462 -30.18 -3.84 30.22
C ALA A 462 -28.65 -4.09 30.39
N PRO A 463 -27.98 -4.98 29.63
CA PRO A 463 -26.53 -5.12 29.70
C PRO A 463 -25.79 -3.85 29.27
N LEU A 464 -26.18 -3.25 28.14
CA LEU A 464 -25.59 -1.98 27.68
C LEU A 464 -25.86 -0.84 28.67
N LYS A 465 -27.05 -0.80 29.28
CA LYS A 465 -27.42 0.20 30.28
C LYS A 465 -26.55 0.09 31.53
N ARG A 466 -26.16 -1.12 31.95
CA ARG A 466 -25.22 -1.31 33.07
C ARG A 466 -23.83 -0.74 32.76
N LEU A 467 -23.39 -0.80 31.50
CA LEU A 467 -22.10 -0.26 31.06
C LEU A 467 -22.13 1.28 30.92
N ALA A 468 -23.18 1.82 30.32
CA ALA A 468 -23.27 3.24 29.96
C ALA A 468 -24.02 4.11 31.00
N GLY A 469 -24.72 3.50 31.95
CA GLY A 469 -25.61 4.16 32.92
C GLY A 469 -26.95 4.60 32.29
N SER A 470 -26.90 5.53 31.34
CA SER A 470 -28.06 5.96 30.53
C SER A 470 -27.83 5.63 29.06
N LEU A 471 -28.88 5.26 28.33
CA LEU A 471 -28.80 4.90 26.91
C LEU A 471 -29.32 5.96 25.96
N SER A 472 -30.04 6.97 26.46
CA SER A 472 -30.51 8.07 25.63
C SER A 472 -30.79 9.33 26.46
N GLY A 473 -30.91 10.47 25.78
CA GLY A 473 -31.27 11.73 26.43
C GLY A 473 -31.26 12.92 25.47
N ALA A 474 -31.53 14.11 26.01
CA ALA A 474 -31.34 15.38 25.31
C ALA A 474 -29.93 15.93 25.59
N VAL A 475 -29.36 16.68 24.64
CA VAL A 475 -28.07 17.37 24.81
C VAL A 475 -28.32 18.79 25.33
N ALA A 476 -27.69 19.17 26.44
CA ALA A 476 -27.81 20.52 26.99
C ALA A 476 -27.27 21.56 26.00
N GLY A 477 -28.03 22.65 25.78
CA GLY A 477 -27.65 23.73 24.85
C GLY A 477 -27.86 23.40 23.36
N GLY A 478 -28.23 22.17 22.99
CA GLY A 478 -28.58 21.80 21.62
C GLY A 478 -30.09 21.68 21.43
N SER A 479 -30.76 22.76 21.02
CA SER A 479 -32.21 22.72 20.73
C SER A 479 -32.55 21.56 19.77
N GLY A 480 -33.44 20.67 20.19
CA GLY A 480 -33.86 19.50 19.41
C GLY A 480 -32.83 18.37 19.27
N LEU A 481 -31.64 18.48 19.85
CA LEU A 481 -30.56 17.49 19.74
C LEU A 481 -30.76 16.37 20.77
N ARG A 482 -30.96 15.15 20.29
CA ARG A 482 -31.08 13.94 21.11
C ARG A 482 -29.90 13.02 20.86
N TRP A 483 -29.54 12.25 21.87
CA TRP A 483 -28.46 11.28 21.77
C TRP A 483 -28.91 9.89 22.22
N ARG A 484 -28.27 8.87 21.66
CA ARG A 484 -28.42 7.46 22.00
C ARG A 484 -27.04 6.79 22.06
N GLU A 485 -26.88 5.86 22.98
CA GLU A 485 -25.70 4.99 23.04
C GLU A 485 -25.76 4.01 21.86
N GLY A 486 -24.67 3.87 21.11
CA GLY A 486 -24.67 3.07 19.90
C GLY A 486 -23.29 2.62 19.45
N VAL A 487 -23.19 2.26 18.17
CA VAL A 487 -21.97 1.74 17.56
C VAL A 487 -21.85 2.22 16.12
N GLY A 488 -20.65 2.64 15.73
CA GLY A 488 -20.30 2.82 14.34
C GLY A 488 -19.81 1.50 13.77
N ILE A 489 -20.33 1.09 12.62
CA ILE A 489 -19.86 -0.11 11.92
C ILE A 489 -19.26 0.24 10.56
N ARG A 490 -18.22 -0.50 10.19
CA ARG A 490 -17.59 -0.41 8.87
C ARG A 490 -17.19 -1.79 8.38
N LEU A 491 -17.51 -2.08 7.12
CA LEU A 491 -17.02 -3.27 6.44
C LEU A 491 -15.68 -2.94 5.77
N ASP A 492 -14.62 -3.66 6.12
CA ASP A 492 -13.27 -3.39 5.63
C ASP A 492 -12.53 -4.69 5.27
N TRP A 493 -11.41 -4.56 4.57
CA TRP A 493 -10.60 -5.69 4.11
C TRP A 493 -9.24 -5.74 4.80
N ALA A 494 -8.89 -6.88 5.37
CA ALA A 494 -7.57 -7.16 5.94
C ALA A 494 -7.36 -8.68 6.03
N ASP A 495 -6.10 -9.15 6.01
CA ASP A 495 -5.75 -10.58 6.15
C ASP A 495 -6.57 -11.49 5.21
N ASP A 496 -6.65 -11.06 3.94
CA ASP A 496 -7.38 -11.69 2.83
C ASP A 496 -8.86 -12.03 3.09
N ARG A 497 -9.53 -11.27 3.97
CA ARG A 497 -10.95 -11.43 4.28
C ARG A 497 -11.62 -10.11 4.64
N LEU A 498 -12.95 -10.14 4.71
CA LEU A 498 -13.75 -9.03 5.21
C LEU A 498 -13.86 -9.06 6.74
N TRP A 499 -13.79 -7.86 7.32
CA TRP A 499 -13.96 -7.61 8.74
C TRP A 499 -15.02 -6.55 8.96
N LEU A 500 -15.88 -6.77 9.96
CA LEU A 500 -16.79 -5.77 10.49
C LEU A 500 -16.09 -5.04 11.64
N LEU A 501 -15.61 -3.83 11.38
CA LEU A 501 -15.06 -2.96 12.41
C LEU A 501 -16.20 -2.34 13.19
N ILE A 502 -16.09 -2.33 14.51
CA ILE A 502 -17.08 -1.80 15.45
C ILE A 502 -16.47 -0.70 16.32
N GLU A 503 -17.14 0.43 16.44
CA GLU A 503 -16.67 1.59 17.21
C GLU A 503 -17.77 2.03 18.17
N PRO A 504 -17.75 1.62 19.45
CA PRO A 504 -18.74 2.04 20.43
C PRO A 504 -18.74 3.57 20.58
N ARG A 505 -19.88 4.22 20.35
CA ARG A 505 -19.97 5.68 20.27
C ARG A 505 -21.38 6.20 20.52
N THR A 506 -21.49 7.51 20.69
CA THR A 506 -22.79 8.18 20.76
C THR A 506 -23.33 8.48 19.36
N VAL A 507 -24.60 8.14 19.15
CA VAL A 507 -25.37 8.45 17.94
C VAL A 507 -26.33 9.59 18.26
N PHE A 508 -26.48 10.54 17.34
CA PHE A 508 -27.27 11.74 17.55
C PHE A 508 -28.36 11.88 16.51
N ASP A 509 -29.53 12.31 16.97
CA ASP A 509 -30.69 12.66 16.16
C ASP A 509 -30.88 14.19 16.21
N GLY A 510 -31.17 14.82 15.06
CA GLY A 510 -31.39 16.27 14.98
C GLY A 510 -30.12 17.13 14.91
N ILE A 511 -29.00 16.59 14.38
CA ILE A 511 -27.79 17.40 14.13
C ILE A 511 -28.08 18.47 13.05
N THR A 512 -27.72 19.70 13.36
CA THR A 512 -27.69 20.87 12.47
C THR A 512 -26.34 21.57 12.56
N ASP A 513 -26.01 22.45 11.61
CA ASP A 513 -24.75 23.20 11.67
C ASP A 513 -24.63 24.06 12.94
N ALA A 514 -25.76 24.54 13.48
CA ALA A 514 -25.80 25.33 14.70
C ALA A 514 -25.51 24.51 15.98
N ASN A 515 -25.86 23.22 16.03
CA ASN A 515 -25.72 22.39 17.23
C ASN A 515 -24.59 21.34 17.14
N LYS A 516 -23.89 21.26 16.01
CA LYS A 516 -22.82 20.29 15.76
C LYS A 516 -21.66 20.39 16.77
N ALA A 517 -21.31 21.59 17.20
CA ALA A 517 -20.28 21.80 18.23
C ALA A 517 -20.71 21.17 19.58
N ALA A 518 -21.95 21.43 20.01
CA ALA A 518 -22.50 20.83 21.22
C ALA A 518 -22.55 19.29 21.15
N ALA A 519 -22.88 18.71 19.99
CA ALA A 519 -22.84 17.27 19.78
C ALA A 519 -21.41 16.69 19.93
N ALA A 520 -20.40 17.36 19.36
CA ALA A 520 -19.01 16.94 19.45
C ALA A 520 -18.47 17.04 20.88
N ASP A 521 -18.77 18.12 21.60
CA ASP A 521 -18.36 18.30 22.99
C ASP A 521 -19.04 17.28 23.91
N PHE A 522 -20.35 17.06 23.76
CA PHE A 522 -21.09 16.04 24.51
C PHE A 522 -20.52 14.64 24.26
N SER A 523 -20.22 14.30 23.01
CA SER A 523 -19.60 13.01 22.67
C SER A 523 -18.25 12.87 23.37
N ARG A 524 -17.41 13.93 23.36
CA ARG A 524 -16.08 13.93 23.96
C ARG A 524 -16.16 13.71 25.47
N GLU A 525 -17.02 14.44 26.17
CA GLU A 525 -17.22 14.30 27.63
C GLU A 525 -17.66 12.90 28.03
N ARG A 526 -18.48 12.25 27.20
CA ARG A 526 -18.97 10.89 27.46
C ARG A 526 -17.93 9.82 27.18
N THR A 527 -17.06 10.03 26.18
CA THR A 527 -16.01 9.06 25.82
C THR A 527 -14.72 9.24 26.60
N VAL A 528 -14.42 10.43 27.13
CA VAL A 528 -13.13 10.71 27.82
C VAL A 528 -12.91 9.81 29.05
N LYS A 529 -14.00 9.35 29.67
CA LYS A 529 -13.95 8.45 30.83
C LYS A 529 -13.87 6.96 30.46
N ARG A 530 -13.99 6.61 29.17
CA ARG A 530 -13.94 5.22 28.68
C ARG A 530 -12.49 4.77 28.51
N TYR A 531 -11.85 4.47 29.63
CA TYR A 531 -10.52 3.85 29.63
C TYR A 531 -10.58 2.44 29.02
N ASN A 532 -9.42 1.88 28.64
CA ASN A 532 -9.31 0.62 27.88
C ASN A 532 -10.20 -0.53 28.39
N ARG A 533 -10.33 -0.70 29.72
CA ARG A 533 -11.19 -1.75 30.31
C ARG A 533 -12.66 -1.55 29.95
N GLN A 534 -13.20 -0.36 30.18
CA GLN A 534 -14.60 -0.06 29.86
C GLN A 534 -14.85 -0.13 28.36
N LEU A 535 -13.92 0.37 27.54
CA LEU A 535 -14.02 0.28 26.09
C LEU A 535 -14.06 -1.19 25.62
N ASN A 536 -13.25 -2.06 26.22
CA ASN A 536 -13.29 -3.51 25.94
C ASN A 536 -14.65 -4.11 26.31
N ASP A 537 -15.24 -3.73 27.46
CA ASP A 537 -16.57 -4.21 27.87
C ASP A 537 -17.66 -3.78 26.86
N PHE A 538 -17.57 -2.56 26.32
CA PHE A 538 -18.45 -2.12 25.23
C PHE A 538 -18.21 -2.91 23.94
N VAL A 539 -16.96 -3.15 23.57
CA VAL A 539 -16.59 -3.97 22.40
C VAL A 539 -17.12 -5.40 22.55
N ASP A 540 -17.02 -6.00 23.74
CA ASP A 540 -17.58 -7.32 24.06
C ASP A 540 -19.09 -7.35 23.85
N PHE A 541 -19.82 -6.40 24.44
CA PHE A 541 -21.26 -6.30 24.28
C PHE A 541 -21.66 -6.20 22.79
N TRP A 542 -21.04 -5.29 22.04
CA TRP A 542 -21.36 -5.10 20.63
C TRP A 542 -20.91 -6.29 19.76
N ALA A 543 -19.78 -6.93 20.09
CA ALA A 543 -19.33 -8.13 19.40
C ALA A 543 -20.32 -9.28 19.56
N GLU A 544 -20.80 -9.52 20.78
CA GLU A 544 -21.78 -10.56 21.08
C GLU A 544 -23.13 -10.27 20.41
N LEU A 545 -23.61 -9.02 20.50
CA LEU A 545 -24.88 -8.62 19.89
C LEU A 545 -24.85 -8.74 18.36
N LEU A 546 -23.78 -8.26 17.72
CA LEU A 546 -23.69 -8.21 16.26
C LEU A 546 -23.32 -9.56 15.64
N ALA A 547 -22.74 -10.48 16.42
CA ALA A 547 -22.43 -11.83 15.97
C ALA A 547 -23.70 -12.63 15.62
N GLY A 548 -23.50 -13.65 14.80
CA GLY A 548 -24.59 -14.55 14.40
C GLY A 548 -24.26 -15.33 13.15
N SER A 549 -24.96 -16.45 12.98
CA SER A 549 -24.96 -17.25 11.76
C SER A 549 -26.21 -16.94 10.93
N ASP A 550 -26.08 -16.99 9.61
CA ASP A 550 -27.19 -16.83 8.67
C ASP A 550 -27.98 -15.53 8.82
N LEU A 551 -27.28 -14.43 9.06
CA LEU A 551 -27.83 -13.08 9.04
C LEU A 551 -28.26 -12.72 7.61
N ARG A 552 -29.57 -12.79 7.36
CA ARG A 552 -30.19 -12.52 6.05
C ARG A 552 -30.55 -11.05 5.89
N ALA A 553 -30.16 -10.46 4.77
CA ALA A 553 -30.40 -9.05 4.48
C ALA A 553 -31.82 -8.75 4.01
N LEU A 554 -32.56 -9.71 3.47
CA LEU A 554 -33.94 -9.50 3.00
C LEU A 554 -34.94 -10.55 3.47
N GLU A 555 -34.49 -11.75 3.90
CA GLU A 555 -35.35 -12.87 4.30
C GLU A 555 -36.28 -13.35 3.17
N ILE A 556 -35.71 -13.51 1.99
CA ILE A 556 -36.42 -13.91 0.77
C ILE A 556 -36.00 -15.31 0.29
N GLY A 557 -36.89 -15.97 -0.45
CA GLY A 557 -36.66 -17.29 -1.06
C GLY A 557 -36.79 -17.33 -2.59
N ASP A 558 -37.32 -16.27 -3.19
CA ASP A 558 -37.72 -16.13 -4.60
C ASP A 558 -36.87 -15.08 -5.34
N GLY A 559 -35.55 -15.15 -5.13
CA GLY A 559 -34.56 -14.25 -5.73
C GLY A 559 -33.17 -14.49 -5.14
N VAL A 560 -32.37 -13.44 -5.01
CA VAL A 560 -31.03 -13.52 -4.40
C VAL A 560 -30.97 -12.70 -3.13
N ASP A 561 -30.71 -13.36 -1.99
CA ASP A 561 -30.51 -12.73 -0.68
C ASP A 561 -29.02 -12.72 -0.31
N ALA A 562 -28.62 -11.73 0.47
CA ALA A 562 -27.30 -11.67 1.06
C ALA A 562 -27.33 -12.31 2.45
N VAL A 563 -26.54 -13.36 2.64
CA VAL A 563 -26.45 -14.09 3.91
C VAL A 563 -25.04 -14.00 4.47
N PHE A 564 -24.92 -13.55 5.71
CA PHE A 564 -23.65 -13.36 6.41
C PHE A 564 -23.55 -14.23 7.66
N SER A 565 -22.33 -14.59 8.03
CA SER A 565 -22.01 -15.09 9.37
C SER A 565 -20.87 -14.28 9.95
N ILE A 566 -21.05 -13.78 11.18
CA ILE A 566 -20.11 -12.91 11.87
C ILE A 566 -19.70 -13.59 13.18
N SER A 567 -18.39 -13.65 13.42
CA SER A 567 -17.86 -14.16 14.69
C SER A 567 -18.05 -13.16 15.82
N GLY A 568 -18.38 -13.65 17.02
CA GLY A 568 -18.35 -12.85 18.25
C GLY A 568 -16.95 -12.64 18.82
N ILE A 569 -15.95 -13.33 18.28
CA ILE A 569 -14.54 -13.18 18.68
C ILE A 569 -13.89 -12.12 17.79
N THR A 570 -13.43 -11.04 18.42
CA THR A 570 -12.68 -9.97 17.78
C THR A 570 -11.28 -10.41 17.34
N ALA A 571 -10.70 -9.71 16.38
CA ALA A 571 -9.31 -9.90 15.99
C ALA A 571 -8.34 -9.54 17.14
N PHE A 572 -7.20 -10.20 17.13
CA PHE A 572 -6.08 -9.94 18.03
C PHE A 572 -4.80 -9.83 17.23
N SER A 573 -3.86 -9.00 17.66
CA SER A 573 -2.49 -9.03 17.11
C SER A 573 -1.88 -10.40 17.40
N ARG A 574 -1.42 -11.14 16.39
CA ARG A 574 -0.79 -12.46 16.61
C ARG A 574 0.53 -12.32 17.39
N ARG A 575 0.87 -13.34 18.17
CA ARG A 575 2.26 -13.52 18.66
C ARG A 575 3.14 -13.95 17.49
N ALA A 576 4.37 -13.45 17.43
CA ALA A 576 5.36 -13.96 16.48
C ALA A 576 5.59 -15.46 16.76
N GLY A 577 5.35 -16.32 15.77
CA GLY A 577 5.64 -17.76 15.83
C GLY A 577 4.48 -18.71 16.19
N ALA A 578 3.21 -18.28 16.08
CA ALA A 578 2.04 -19.16 16.24
C ALA A 578 1.27 -19.37 14.93
#